data_AF-W9UVL0-F1
#
_entry.id   AF-W9UVL0-F1
#
_cell.length_a   1.000
_cell.length_b   1.000
_cell.length_c   1.000
_cell.angle_alpha   90.00
_cell.angle_beta   90.00
_cell.angle_gamma   90.00
#
_symmetry.space_group_name_H-M   'P 1'
#
loop_
_entity.id
_entity.type
_entity.pdbx_description
1 polymer ?
#
loop_
_entity_poly.entity_id
_entity_poly.type
_entity_poly.pdbx_seq_one_letter_code
_entity_poly.pdbx_strand_id
1 'polypeptide(L)'
;MLLMLSTAFITLFMTAQIGPTLLNHFGFIHLFSFVVLYSVPAAFFAARKKDYTTHQYNMIGVYVGGILIAGGFAFAPGRLLHTWLF
;
A
#
# COMPACT_ATOMS: atom_id res chain seq x y z
N MET A 1 -4.83 10.49 7.17
CA MET A 1 -3.40 10.25 6.89
C MET A 1 -2.72 9.38 7.94
N LEU A 2 -2.88 9.65 9.25
CA LEU A 2 -2.29 8.80 10.30
C LEU A 2 -2.64 7.31 10.19
N LEU A 3 -3.92 6.96 10.02
CA LEU A 3 -4.34 5.56 9.86
C LEU A 3 -3.67 4.85 8.68
N MET A 4 -3.43 5.57 7.58
CA MET A 4 -2.76 5.03 6.39
C MET A 4 -1.28 4.76 6.67
N LEU A 5 -0.62 5.63 7.44
CA LEU A 5 0.75 5.41 7.89
C LEU A 5 0.85 4.24 8.86
N SER A 6 -0.06 4.16 9.83
CA SER A 6 -0.10 3.05 10.79
C SER A 6 -0.29 1.71 10.09
N THR A 7 -1.24 1.62 9.16
CA THR A 7 -1.47 0.39 8.38
C THR A 7 -0.26 0.02 7.54
N ALA A 8 0.33 0.98 6.79
CA ALA A 8 1.53 0.73 6.01
C ALA A 8 2.71 0.25 6.88
N PHE A 9 2.89 0.85 8.07
CA PHE A 9 3.92 0.41 9.01
C PHE A 9 3.67 -1.01 9.53
N ILE A 10 2.45 -1.31 9.99
CA ILE A 10 2.09 -2.63 10.53
C ILE A 10 2.31 -3.72 9.47
N THR A 11 1.96 -3.47 8.21
CA THR A 11 2.11 -4.47 7.13
C THR A 11 3.56 -4.93 6.91
N LEU A 12 4.57 -4.11 7.24
CA LEU A 12 5.97 -4.51 7.15
C LEU A 12 6.33 -5.66 8.11
N PHE A 13 5.58 -5.81 9.20
CA PHE A 13 5.75 -6.88 10.18
C PHE A 13 4.87 -8.10 9.90
N MET A 14 4.03 -8.05 8.86
CA MET A 14 3.20 -9.19 8.44
C MET A 14 3.97 -10.07 7.45
N THR A 15 4.14 -11.35 7.77
CA THR A 15 4.80 -12.33 6.89
C THR A 15 3.95 -12.63 5.65
N ALA A 16 4.56 -12.59 4.48
CA ALA A 16 3.90 -13.01 3.24
C ALA A 16 3.73 -14.53 3.22
N GLN A 17 2.47 -14.97 3.04
CA GLN A 17 2.11 -16.40 3.00
C GLN A 17 1.99 -16.95 1.57
N ILE A 18 1.87 -16.06 0.57
CA ILE A 18 1.52 -16.42 -0.80
C ILE A 18 2.45 -15.69 -1.76
N GLY A 19 3.00 -16.44 -2.71
CA GLY A 19 3.97 -15.96 -3.69
C GLY A 19 5.42 -16.08 -3.20
N PRO A 20 6.40 -15.64 -4.00
CA PRO A 20 7.80 -15.75 -3.63
C PRO A 20 8.13 -14.75 -2.51
N THR A 21 8.89 -15.23 -1.53
CA THR A 21 9.28 -14.46 -0.35
C THR A 21 10.76 -14.18 -0.34
N LEU A 22 11.15 -12.94 -0.06
CA LEU A 22 12.51 -12.55 0.28
C LEU A 22 12.72 -12.75 1.80
N LEU A 23 13.80 -13.42 2.18
CA LEU A 23 14.12 -13.76 3.58
C LEU A 23 13.01 -14.53 4.32
N ASN A 24 12.19 -15.30 3.61
CA ASN A 24 11.01 -15.98 4.16
C ASN A 24 9.99 -15.05 4.86
N HIS A 25 10.01 -13.74 4.55
CA HIS A 25 9.13 -12.76 5.20
C HIS A 25 8.50 -11.77 4.22
N PHE A 26 9.32 -11.08 3.42
CA PHE A 26 8.85 -10.01 2.57
C PHE A 26 8.33 -10.55 1.24
N GLY A 27 7.07 -10.31 0.95
CA GLY A 27 6.49 -10.57 -0.37
C GLY A 27 6.62 -9.34 -1.27
N PHE A 28 6.43 -9.53 -2.58
CA PHE A 28 6.43 -8.41 -3.54
C PHE A 28 5.43 -7.30 -3.19
N ILE A 29 4.31 -7.66 -2.55
CA ILE A 29 3.28 -6.70 -2.16
C ILE A 29 3.70 -5.75 -1.03
N HIS A 30 4.74 -6.07 -0.24
CA HIS A 30 5.28 -5.16 0.77
C HIS A 30 5.85 -3.87 0.18
N LEU A 31 6.21 -3.89 -1.12
CA LEU A 31 6.65 -2.69 -1.83
C LEU A 31 5.59 -1.58 -1.80
N PHE A 32 4.30 -1.93 -1.84
CA PHE A 32 3.21 -0.96 -1.77
C PHE A 32 3.15 -0.23 -0.42
N SER A 33 3.60 -0.85 0.67
CA SER A 33 3.69 -0.20 1.98
C SER A 33 4.69 0.97 1.95
N PHE A 34 5.81 0.83 1.23
CA PHE A 34 6.78 1.91 1.05
C PHE A 34 6.21 3.07 0.23
N VAL A 35 5.39 2.79 -0.78
CA VAL A 35 4.69 3.83 -1.55
C VAL A 35 3.83 4.68 -0.63
N VAL A 36 3.10 4.07 0.30
CA VAL A 36 2.27 4.80 1.28
C VAL A 36 3.13 5.57 2.28
N LEU A 37 4.19 4.94 2.83
CA LEU A 37 5.11 5.57 3.78
C LEU A 37 5.82 6.81 3.20
N TYR A 38 6.06 6.86 1.90
CA TYR A 38 6.65 8.02 1.23
C TYR A 38 5.59 9.05 0.81
N SER A 39 4.53 8.62 0.14
CA SER A 39 3.58 9.51 -0.51
C SER A 39 2.67 10.23 0.49
N VAL A 40 2.33 9.60 1.62
CA VAL A 40 1.45 10.20 2.63
C VAL A 40 2.12 11.38 3.36
N PRO A 41 3.38 11.29 3.84
CA PRO A 41 4.08 12.45 4.39
C PRO A 41 4.34 13.53 3.35
N ALA A 42 4.72 13.16 2.12
CA ALA A 42 4.91 14.11 1.02
C ALA A 42 3.63 14.91 0.74
N ALA A 43 2.48 14.23 0.65
CA ALA A 43 1.18 14.87 0.49
C ALA A 43 0.78 15.75 1.67
N PHE A 44 1.15 15.37 2.91
CA PHE A 44 0.90 16.19 4.10
C PHE A 44 1.69 17.51 4.03
N PHE A 45 2.99 17.44 3.73
CA PHE A 45 3.82 18.65 3.60
C PHE A 45 3.38 19.52 2.42
N ALA A 46 2.97 18.93 1.30
CA ALA A 46 2.41 19.66 0.16
C ALA A 46 1.13 20.43 0.55
N ALA A 47 0.22 19.79 1.27
CA ALA A 47 -1.00 20.44 1.78
C ALA A 47 -0.67 21.60 2.74
N ARG A 48 0.34 21.43 3.62
CA ARG A 48 0.82 22.50 4.52
C ARG A 48 1.39 23.70 3.77
N LYS A 49 2.04 23.47 2.63
CA LYS A 49 2.57 24.50 1.73
C LYS A 49 1.51 25.08 0.78
N LYS A 50 0.25 24.63 0.85
CA LYS A 50 -0.83 24.94 -0.11
C LYS A 50 -0.50 24.56 -1.55
N ASP A 51 0.38 23.56 -1.73
CA ASP A 51 0.65 22.95 -3.02
C ASP A 51 -0.32 21.78 -3.24
N TYR A 52 -1.47 22.12 -3.83
CA TYR A 52 -2.54 21.16 -4.08
C TYR A 52 -2.20 20.17 -5.19
N THR A 53 -1.42 20.60 -6.17
CA THR A 53 -0.99 19.76 -7.29
C THR A 53 -0.15 18.59 -6.78
N THR A 54 0.89 18.86 -6.00
CA THR A 54 1.73 17.80 -5.41
C THR A 54 0.94 16.93 -4.44
N HIS A 55 0.04 17.51 -3.64
CA HIS A 55 -0.84 16.73 -2.76
C HIS A 55 -1.70 15.74 -3.57
N GLN A 56 -2.35 16.21 -4.64
CA GLN A 56 -3.21 15.38 -5.49
C GLN A 56 -2.44 14.25 -6.16
N TYR A 57 -1.28 14.53 -6.76
CA TYR A 57 -0.48 13.48 -7.41
C TYR A 57 -0.03 12.38 -6.43
N ASN A 58 0.39 12.76 -5.21
CA ASN A 58 0.74 11.79 -4.19
C ASN A 58 -0.48 10.96 -3.75
N MET A 59 -1.66 11.58 -3.61
CA MET A 59 -2.89 10.87 -3.25
C MET A 59 -3.36 9.92 -4.36
N ILE A 60 -3.22 10.30 -5.63
CA ILE A 60 -3.48 9.43 -6.79
C ILE A 60 -2.54 8.22 -6.75
N GLY A 61 -1.25 8.44 -6.49
CA GLY A 61 -0.27 7.35 -6.36
C GLY A 61 -0.65 6.34 -5.27
N VAL A 62 -1.08 6.83 -4.10
CA VAL A 62 -1.57 5.97 -3.01
C VAL A 62 -2.85 5.23 -3.39
N TYR A 63 -3.78 5.88 -4.09
CA TYR A 63 -5.03 5.24 -4.53
C TYR A 63 -4.77 4.13 -5.56
N VAL A 64 -4.00 4.43 -6.61
CA VAL A 64 -3.70 3.46 -7.67
C VAL A 64 -2.83 2.33 -7.14
N GLY A 65 -1.74 2.63 -6.43
CA GLY A 65 -0.83 1.61 -5.90
C GLY A 65 -1.41 0.85 -4.71
N GLY A 66 -1.80 1.57 -3.66
CA GLY A 66 -2.19 1.00 -2.38
C GLY A 66 -3.61 0.45 -2.31
N ILE A 67 -4.51 0.86 -3.21
CA ILE A 67 -5.90 0.35 -3.25
C ILE A 67 -6.15 -0.47 -4.51
N LEU A 68 -5.99 0.11 -5.71
CA LEU A 68 -6.37 -0.61 -6.93
C LEU A 68 -5.45 -1.81 -7.20
N ILE A 69 -4.14 -1.58 -7.26
CA ILE A 69 -3.18 -2.65 -7.57
C ILE A 69 -3.10 -3.63 -6.40
N ALA A 70 -2.83 -3.14 -5.18
CA ALA A 70 -2.73 -4.00 -4.00
C ALA A 70 -4.06 -4.73 -3.68
N GLY A 71 -5.21 -4.08 -3.85
CA GLY A 71 -6.53 -4.70 -3.71
C GLY A 71 -6.81 -5.72 -4.81
N GLY A 72 -6.38 -5.46 -6.05
CA GLY A 72 -6.41 -6.44 -7.13
C GLY A 72 -5.65 -7.73 -6.76
N PHE A 73 -4.47 -7.59 -6.15
CA PHE A 73 -3.71 -8.74 -5.65
C PHE A 73 -4.45 -9.54 -4.59
N ALA A 74 -5.40 -8.95 -3.85
CA ALA A 74 -6.19 -9.68 -2.85
C ALA A 74 -7.12 -10.75 -3.47
N PHE A 75 -7.42 -10.65 -4.77
CA PHE A 75 -8.21 -11.64 -5.53
C PHE A 75 -7.36 -12.74 -6.18
N ALA A 76 -6.04 -12.75 -5.97
CA ALA A 76 -5.17 -13.81 -6.48
C ALA A 76 -5.47 -15.17 -5.80
N PRO A 77 -5.29 -16.30 -6.50
CA PRO A 77 -5.50 -17.64 -5.93
C PRO A 77 -4.74 -17.84 -4.62
N GLY A 78 -5.39 -18.51 -3.66
CA GLY A 78 -4.86 -18.74 -2.32
C GLY A 78 -5.13 -17.60 -1.32
N ARG A 79 -5.71 -16.47 -1.74
CA ARG A 79 -6.14 -15.39 -0.84
C ARG A 79 -7.63 -15.44 -0.52
N LEU A 80 -8.00 -14.85 0.61
CA LEU A 80 -9.37 -14.88 1.13
C LEU A 80 -10.42 -14.37 0.13
N LEU A 81 -10.21 -13.23 -0.52
CA LEU A 81 -11.22 -12.70 -1.46
C LEU A 81 -11.38 -13.57 -2.70
N HIS A 82 -10.34 -14.28 -3.14
CA HIS A 82 -10.45 -15.27 -4.20
C HIS A 82 -11.39 -16.40 -3.76
N THR A 83 -11.18 -16.96 -2.57
CA THR A 83 -11.98 -18.09 -2.04
C THR A 83 -13.45 -17.76 -1.80
N TRP A 84 -13.81 -16.48 -1.70
CA TRP A 84 -15.19 -16.07 -1.50
C TRP A 84 -15.94 -15.80 -2.80
N LEU A 85 -15.23 -15.51 -3.90
CA LEU A 85 -15.83 -15.13 -5.18
C LEU A 85 -15.76 -16.23 -6.24
N PHE A 86 -14.77 -17.13 -6.15
CA PHE A 86 -14.51 -18.20 -7.09
C PHE A 86 -14.44 -19.54 -6.36
#